data_AF-A0AA88SWI2-F1
#
_entry.id   AF-A0AA88SWI2-F1
#
_cell.length_a   1.000
_cell.length_b   1.000
_cell.length_c   1.000
_cell.angle_alpha   90.00
_cell.angle_beta   90.00
_cell.angle_gamma   90.00
#
_symmetry.space_group_name_H-M   'P 1'
#
loop_
_entity.id
_entity.type
_entity.pdbx_description
1 polymer ?
#
loop_
_entity_poly.entity_id
_entity_poly.type
_entity_poly.pdbx_seq_one_letter_code
_entity_poly.pdbx_strand_id
1 'polypeptide(L)'
;MAHHEGGGKSRDASGDGSNTVVYIVLRRGSLIAKAAKMQPATAKWYDRRDSVFIEFCVEDSKDVQVNFGKSKIYFSCVSDTDNIKHQNTVDLFGEIDPKDSKHRRTDRSVVCCLRKAEPGKSWPRLTKDRTKCNWLSVDFNNWKDWEDDSDEDLSSFDKFSEMMNSMGGDDLPDLDGADEEHDSADSDDEKMPDLE
;
A
#
# COMPACT_ATOMS: atom_id res chain seq x y z
N MET A 1 -15.32 -21.24 67.48
CA MET A 1 -13.93 -21.20 66.97
C MET A 1 -13.85 -22.26 65.87
N ALA A 2 -14.13 -21.88 64.61
CA ALA A 2 -13.14 -21.48 63.59
C ALA A 2 -12.19 -22.67 63.26
N HIS A 3 -12.43 -23.47 62.22
CA HIS A 3 -12.11 -23.27 60.78
C HIS A 3 -10.67 -22.83 60.49
N HIS A 4 -9.84 -23.75 59.96
CA HIS A 4 -8.69 -23.60 59.04
C HIS A 4 -8.18 -25.04 58.74
N GLU A 5 -7.75 -25.47 57.55
CA GLU A 5 -7.37 -24.81 56.30
C GLU A 5 -7.47 -25.82 55.14
N GLY A 6 -7.94 -25.37 53.98
CA GLY A 6 -7.94 -26.14 52.74
C GLY A 6 -6.71 -25.82 51.90
N GLY A 7 -5.99 -26.86 51.46
CA GLY A 7 -4.93 -26.75 50.45
C GLY A 7 -5.47 -27.04 49.06
N GLY A 8 -5.83 -26.01 48.30
CA GLY A 8 -6.23 -26.09 46.90
C GLY A 8 -5.11 -25.64 45.97
N LYS A 9 -4.63 -26.56 45.12
CA LYS A 9 -3.70 -26.31 44.01
C LYS A 9 -4.22 -25.22 43.07
N SER A 10 -3.48 -24.14 42.91
CA SER A 10 -3.61 -23.20 41.79
C SER A 10 -3.06 -23.85 40.52
N ARG A 11 -3.93 -24.07 39.53
CA ARG A 11 -3.54 -24.32 38.14
C ARG A 11 -3.47 -22.97 37.45
N ASP A 12 -2.35 -22.71 36.79
CA ASP A 12 -2.18 -21.56 35.92
C ASP A 12 -3.14 -21.67 34.74
N ALA A 13 -4.06 -20.72 34.63
CA ALA A 13 -4.88 -20.52 33.45
C ALA A 13 -4.42 -19.21 32.79
N SER A 14 -3.85 -19.36 31.61
CA SER A 14 -3.68 -18.34 30.59
C SER A 14 -5.00 -17.60 30.36
N GLY A 15 -4.95 -16.27 30.47
CA GLY A 15 -6.12 -15.39 30.36
C GLY A 15 -5.80 -14.16 29.52
N ASP A 16 -6.09 -14.29 28.23
CA ASP A 16 -6.57 -13.29 27.27
C ASP A 16 -6.73 -11.84 27.78
N GLY A 17 -6.12 -10.91 27.05
CA GLY A 17 -6.18 -9.46 27.24
C GLY A 17 -7.56 -8.87 26.92
N SER A 18 -8.53 -9.19 27.77
CA SER A 18 -9.88 -8.64 27.70
C SER A 18 -9.89 -7.16 28.11
N ASN A 19 -10.08 -6.29 27.11
CA ASN A 19 -10.42 -4.87 27.27
C ASN A 19 -11.59 -4.72 28.25
N THR A 20 -11.30 -4.29 29.47
CA THR A 20 -12.32 -4.01 30.48
C THR A 20 -12.97 -2.66 30.18
N VAL A 21 -14.25 -2.69 29.81
CA VAL A 21 -15.10 -1.50 29.67
C VAL A 21 -15.77 -1.23 31.01
N VAL A 22 -15.58 -0.02 31.55
CA VAL A 22 -16.20 0.45 32.80
C VAL A 22 -17.65 0.85 32.53
N TYR A 23 -18.61 0.22 33.21
CA TYR A 23 -20.03 0.57 33.14
C TYR A 23 -20.32 1.76 34.06
N ILE A 24 -20.77 2.88 33.49
CA ILE A 24 -21.34 3.99 34.25
C ILE A 24 -22.85 3.76 34.36
N VAL A 25 -23.35 3.54 35.58
CA VAL A 25 -24.78 3.51 35.90
C VAL A 25 -25.27 4.95 36.04
N LEU A 26 -26.12 5.43 35.13
CA LEU A 26 -26.86 6.69 35.30
C LEU A 26 -28.38 6.43 35.35
N ARG A 27 -29.01 6.93 36.42
CA ARG A 27 -30.43 6.79 36.73
C ARG A 27 -31.31 7.70 35.84
N ARG A 28 -32.38 7.11 35.32
CA ARG A 28 -33.67 7.68 34.86
C ARG A 28 -33.63 8.89 33.89
N GLY A 29 -33.66 8.56 32.61
CA GLY A 29 -33.91 9.47 31.48
C GLY A 29 -33.34 8.83 30.21
N SER A 30 -34.19 8.26 29.37
CA SER A 30 -33.79 7.36 28.27
C SER A 30 -32.94 8.05 27.20
N LEU A 31 -31.63 7.85 27.27
CA LEU A 31 -30.74 7.74 26.12
C LEU A 31 -29.86 6.51 26.36
N ILE A 32 -30.22 5.40 25.73
CA ILE A 32 -29.34 4.23 25.61
C ILE A 32 -28.18 4.67 24.70
N ALA A 33 -27.11 5.19 25.31
CA ALA A 33 -25.86 5.37 24.60
C ALA A 33 -25.33 3.97 24.25
N LYS A 34 -25.56 3.53 23.00
CA LYS A 34 -24.88 2.35 22.49
C LYS A 34 -23.38 2.61 22.59
N ALA A 35 -22.66 1.78 23.34
CA ALA A 35 -21.20 1.84 23.39
C ALA A 35 -20.68 1.59 21.96
N ALA A 36 -20.12 2.64 21.34
CA ALA A 36 -19.59 2.53 19.99
C ALA A 36 -18.37 1.61 20.02
N LYS A 37 -18.45 0.48 19.32
CA LYS A 37 -17.34 -0.44 19.11
C LYS A 37 -16.23 0.34 18.40
N MET A 38 -15.04 0.41 19.03
CA MET A 38 -13.87 1.09 18.47
C MET A 38 -12.89 0.04 17.96
N GLN A 39 -12.53 0.14 16.68
CA GLN A 39 -11.63 -0.82 16.03
C GLN A 39 -10.79 -0.13 14.94
N PRO A 40 -9.64 -0.68 14.54
CA PRO A 40 -8.91 -0.15 13.39
C PRO A 40 -9.70 -0.35 12.10
N ALA A 41 -9.63 0.60 11.18
CA ALA A 41 -9.99 0.36 9.78
C ALA A 41 -8.92 -0.53 9.14
N THR A 42 -9.35 -1.40 8.23
CA THR A 42 -8.41 -2.04 7.31
C THR A 42 -7.81 -0.98 6.40
N ALA A 43 -6.53 -1.14 6.07
CA ALA A 43 -5.83 -0.18 5.26
C ALA A 43 -4.87 -0.85 4.30
N LYS A 44 -4.71 -0.24 3.13
CA LYS A 44 -3.70 -0.61 2.16
C LYS A 44 -2.72 0.54 1.96
N TRP A 45 -1.47 0.24 1.65
CA TRP A 45 -0.47 1.27 1.40
C TRP A 45 0.47 0.89 0.26
N TYR A 46 1.04 1.91 -0.38
CA TYR A 46 2.10 1.79 -1.36
C TYR A 46 2.91 3.08 -1.37
N ASP A 47 4.10 3.07 -1.97
CA ASP A 47 4.90 4.27 -2.14
C ASP A 47 5.24 4.58 -3.59
N ARG A 48 5.77 5.78 -3.76
CA ARG A 48 6.31 6.38 -4.98
C ARG A 48 7.57 7.15 -4.62
N ARG A 49 8.29 7.62 -5.63
CA ARG A 49 9.49 8.44 -5.47
C ARG A 49 9.33 9.55 -4.43
N ASP A 50 8.26 10.33 -4.51
CA ASP A 50 8.09 11.53 -3.66
C ASP A 50 7.01 11.41 -2.58
N SER A 51 6.23 10.32 -2.59
CA SER A 51 5.03 10.23 -1.75
C SER A 51 4.72 8.81 -1.31
N VAL A 52 4.02 8.69 -0.19
CA VAL A 52 3.46 7.44 0.32
C VAL A 52 1.95 7.57 0.36
N PHE A 53 1.23 6.54 -0.03
CA PHE A 53 -0.22 6.51 -0.04
C PHE A 53 -0.73 5.50 0.98
N ILE A 54 -1.76 5.90 1.73
CA ILE A 54 -2.48 5.02 2.66
C ILE A 54 -3.97 5.15 2.36
N GLU A 55 -4.63 4.06 2.03
CA GLU A 55 -6.07 3.98 1.85
C GLU A 55 -6.70 3.29 3.05
N PHE A 56 -7.54 4.00 3.81
CA PHE A 56 -8.38 3.42 4.86
C PHE A 56 -9.72 2.99 4.25
N CYS A 57 -10.00 1.69 4.26
CA CYS A 57 -11.17 1.08 3.64
C CYS A 57 -12.39 1.16 4.57
N VAL A 58 -12.98 2.35 4.69
CA VAL A 58 -14.25 2.57 5.41
C VAL A 58 -15.27 3.17 4.46
N GLU A 59 -16.27 2.37 4.13
CA GLU A 59 -17.41 2.78 3.31
C GLU A 59 -18.31 3.76 4.08
N ASP A 60 -18.88 4.73 3.35
CA ASP A 60 -19.80 5.75 3.86
C ASP A 60 -19.29 6.47 5.11
N SER A 61 -17.97 6.71 5.18
CA SER A 61 -17.30 7.28 6.36
C SER A 61 -17.75 8.71 6.69
N LYS A 62 -18.24 8.94 7.90
CA LYS A 62 -18.59 10.26 8.46
C LYS A 62 -17.56 10.71 9.49
N ASP A 63 -17.56 12.01 9.79
CA ASP A 63 -16.68 12.63 10.79
C ASP A 63 -15.19 12.28 10.60
N VAL A 64 -14.73 12.28 9.35
CA VAL A 64 -13.34 11.94 9.01
C VAL A 64 -12.38 12.97 9.59
N GLN A 65 -11.44 12.50 10.40
CA GLN A 65 -10.35 13.29 10.94
C GLN A 65 -9.03 12.64 10.56
N VAL A 66 -8.14 13.43 9.95
CA VAL A 66 -6.79 13.02 9.59
C VAL A 66 -5.81 14.05 10.12
N ASN A 67 -4.90 13.62 10.97
CA ASN A 67 -3.83 14.47 11.51
C ASN A 67 -2.48 13.97 10.99
N PHE A 68 -1.79 14.84 10.25
CA PHE A 68 -0.44 14.59 9.79
C PHE A 68 0.56 15.16 10.79
N GLY A 69 1.42 14.32 11.34
CA GLY A 69 2.62 14.69 12.07
C GLY A 69 3.86 14.32 11.27
N LYS A 70 5.03 14.83 11.66
CA LYS A 70 6.29 14.61 10.93
C LYS A 70 6.64 13.13 10.73
N SER A 71 6.40 12.30 11.74
CA SER A 71 6.72 10.86 11.73
C SER A 71 5.53 10.00 12.16
N LYS A 72 4.32 10.56 12.11
CA LYS A 72 3.10 9.91 12.60
C LYS A 72 1.89 10.38 11.82
N ILE A 73 0.98 9.46 11.53
CA ILE A 73 -0.37 9.79 11.06
C ILE A 73 -1.41 9.22 12.01
N TYR A 74 -2.45 10.01 12.26
CA TYR A 74 -3.65 9.59 12.96
C TYR A 74 -4.86 9.71 12.04
N PHE A 75 -5.68 8.68 12.02
CA PHE A 75 -6.93 8.61 11.27
C PHE A 75 -8.07 8.20 12.21
N SER A 76 -9.22 8.86 12.10
CA SER A 76 -10.47 8.39 12.70
C SER A 76 -11.69 8.77 11.87
N CYS A 77 -12.73 7.97 11.96
CA CYS A 77 -14.03 8.24 11.35
C CYS A 77 -15.13 7.38 12.00
N VAL A 78 -16.38 7.60 11.58
CA VAL A 78 -17.54 6.78 11.94
C VAL A 78 -18.10 6.15 10.67
N SER A 79 -18.31 4.83 10.64
CA SER A 79 -19.05 4.18 9.55
C SER A 79 -20.54 4.47 9.70
N ASP A 80 -21.22 4.88 8.62
CA ASP A 80 -22.64 5.22 8.66
C ASP A 80 -23.54 4.01 8.95
N THR A 81 -23.24 2.88 8.33
CA THR A 81 -24.07 1.66 8.36
C THR A 81 -24.25 1.11 9.78
N ASP A 82 -23.17 1.07 10.56
CA ASP A 82 -23.15 0.40 11.86
C ASP A 82 -22.83 1.32 13.05
N ASN A 83 -22.62 2.63 12.80
CA ASN A 83 -22.13 3.59 13.79
C ASN A 83 -20.85 3.12 14.51
N ILE A 84 -20.00 2.37 13.80
CA ILE A 84 -18.73 1.87 14.31
C ILE A 84 -17.69 2.97 14.21
N LYS A 85 -16.93 3.17 15.29
CA LYS A 85 -15.82 4.12 15.30
C LYS A 85 -14.55 3.43 14.82
N HIS A 86 -13.94 3.99 13.78
CA HIS A 86 -12.65 3.55 13.29
C HIS A 86 -11.55 4.47 13.77
N GLN A 87 -10.42 3.90 14.19
CA GLN A 87 -9.26 4.66 14.60
C GLN A 87 -7.96 3.91 14.28
N ASN A 88 -7.04 4.59 13.62
CA ASN A 88 -5.72 4.06 13.28
C ASN A 88 -4.65 5.10 13.67
N THR A 89 -3.54 4.62 14.24
CA THR A 89 -2.35 5.42 14.46
C THR A 89 -1.16 4.67 13.87
N VAL A 90 -0.34 5.36 13.10
CA VAL A 90 0.85 4.78 12.45
C VAL A 90 2.05 5.66 12.78
N ASP A 91 3.02 5.09 13.49
CA ASP A 91 4.38 5.63 13.56
C ASP A 91 5.09 5.26 12.24
N LEU A 92 5.42 6.28 11.43
CA LEU A 92 5.90 6.12 10.06
C LEU A 92 7.38 5.70 10.00
N PHE A 93 7.74 4.96 8.95
CA PHE A 93 9.12 4.53 8.70
C PHE A 93 10.08 5.71 8.51
N GLY A 94 9.66 6.73 7.75
CA GLY A 94 10.41 7.96 7.53
C GLY A 94 9.59 9.20 7.87
N GLU A 95 10.24 10.36 7.78
CA GLU A 95 9.56 11.64 7.95
C GLU A 95 8.79 12.06 6.71
N ILE A 96 7.71 12.80 6.94
CA ILE A 96 6.86 13.41 5.91
C ILE A 96 6.79 14.92 6.14
N ASP A 97 6.41 15.67 5.11
CA ASP A 97 5.96 17.06 5.27
C ASP A 97 4.46 17.09 5.56
N PRO A 98 4.03 17.46 6.78
CA PRO A 98 2.62 17.50 7.12
C PRO A 98 1.82 18.56 6.34
N LYS A 99 2.48 19.64 5.88
CA LYS A 99 1.81 20.75 5.20
C LYS A 99 1.42 20.38 3.76
N ASP A 100 2.26 19.59 3.11
CA ASP A 100 2.05 19.11 1.75
C ASP A 100 1.35 17.74 1.70
N SER A 101 1.08 17.15 2.87
CA SER A 101 0.29 15.93 3.00
C SER A 101 -1.20 16.25 3.02
N LYS A 102 -2.00 15.42 2.36
CA LYS A 102 -3.44 15.65 2.17
C LYS A 102 -4.22 14.36 2.17
N HIS A 103 -5.52 14.43 2.42
CA HIS A 103 -6.42 13.30 2.29
C HIS A 103 -7.60 13.62 1.37
N ARG A 104 -8.18 12.58 0.78
CA ARG A 104 -9.41 12.62 -0.01
C ARG A 104 -10.35 11.53 0.49
N ARG A 105 -11.52 11.93 0.95
CA ARG A 105 -12.61 11.01 1.26
C ARG A 105 -13.44 10.74 0.01
N THR A 106 -13.81 9.48 -0.20
CA THR A 106 -14.83 9.03 -1.14
C THR A 106 -15.89 8.22 -0.38
N ASP A 107 -16.91 7.72 -1.08
CA ASP A 107 -17.91 6.84 -0.45
C ASP A 107 -17.35 5.45 -0.12
N ARG A 108 -16.23 5.05 -0.73
CA ARG A 108 -15.63 3.72 -0.53
C ARG A 108 -14.49 3.70 0.47
N SER A 109 -13.74 4.79 0.56
CA SER A 109 -12.50 4.85 1.33
C SER A 109 -12.01 6.28 1.56
N VAL A 110 -11.04 6.41 2.46
CA VAL A 110 -10.29 7.65 2.67
C VAL A 110 -8.83 7.41 2.27
N VAL A 111 -8.39 8.10 1.23
CA VAL A 111 -7.01 8.02 0.73
C VAL A 111 -6.19 9.18 1.27
N CYS A 112 -5.10 8.88 1.95
CA CYS A 112 -4.10 9.83 2.41
C CYS A 112 -2.89 9.79 1.47
N CYS A 113 -2.43 10.95 1.02
CA CYS A 113 -1.18 11.13 0.30
C CYS A 113 -0.21 11.88 1.22
N LEU A 114 0.88 11.21 1.57
CA LEU A 114 1.92 11.71 2.47
C LEU A 114 3.12 12.15 1.63
N ARG A 115 3.47 13.44 1.71
CA ARG A 115 4.65 13.96 1.02
C ARG A 115 5.90 13.50 1.80
N LYS A 116 6.78 12.70 1.19
CA LYS A 116 8.03 12.30 1.84
C LYS A 116 8.90 13.54 2.12
N ALA A 117 9.50 13.63 3.31
CA ALA A 117 10.47 14.68 3.61
C ALA A 117 11.79 14.48 2.83
N GLU A 118 12.13 13.22 2.53
CA GLU A 118 13.26 12.82 1.68
C GLU A 118 12.70 12.15 0.41
N PRO A 119 12.50 12.90 -0.69
CA PRO A 119 12.16 12.35 -2.00
C PRO A 119 13.22 11.36 -2.50
N GLY A 120 12.82 10.38 -3.31
CA GLY A 120 13.71 9.36 -3.86
C GLY A 120 14.09 8.24 -2.89
N LYS A 121 13.69 8.33 -1.62
CA LYS A 121 13.95 7.28 -0.63
C LYS A 121 12.85 6.24 -0.61
N SER A 122 13.25 4.99 -0.83
CA SER A 122 12.34 3.84 -0.75
C SER A 122 11.89 3.52 0.66
N TRP A 123 10.62 3.18 0.80
CA TRP A 123 10.05 2.75 2.08
C TRP A 123 9.81 1.24 2.04
N PRO A 124 10.68 0.41 2.66
CA PRO A 124 10.50 -1.05 2.67
C PRO A 124 9.30 -1.50 3.53
N ARG A 125 8.74 -0.59 4.33
CA ARG A 125 7.54 -0.75 5.14
C ARG A 125 6.95 0.62 5.45
N LEU A 126 5.67 0.66 5.79
CA LEU A 126 5.02 1.90 6.23
C LEU A 126 5.42 2.30 7.65
N THR A 127 5.57 1.33 8.55
CA THR A 127 5.73 1.55 9.99
C THR A 127 7.19 1.64 10.41
N LYS A 128 7.49 2.44 11.45
CA LYS A 128 8.81 2.48 12.08
C LYS A 128 9.22 1.10 12.60
N ASP A 129 8.34 0.47 13.36
CA ASP A 129 8.57 -0.84 13.95
C ASP A 129 8.25 -1.96 12.95
N ARG A 130 8.93 -3.11 13.12
CA ARG A 130 8.70 -4.32 12.29
C ARG A 130 7.48 -5.13 12.75
N THR A 131 6.80 -4.69 13.80
CA THR A 131 5.60 -5.36 14.31
C THR A 131 4.51 -5.35 13.25
N LYS A 132 4.00 -6.53 12.91
CA LYS A 132 2.97 -6.68 11.88
C LYS A 132 1.62 -6.17 12.43
N CYS A 133 1.07 -5.14 11.80
CA CYS A 133 -0.31 -4.71 12.03
C CYS A 133 -1.26 -5.64 11.25
N ASN A 134 -2.20 -6.28 11.91
CA ASN A 134 -3.17 -7.19 11.25
C ASN A 134 -4.14 -6.47 10.30
N TRP A 135 -4.32 -5.15 10.47
CA TRP A 135 -5.22 -4.32 9.68
C TRP A 135 -4.55 -3.64 8.49
N LEU A 136 -3.22 -3.71 8.36
CA LEU A 136 -2.45 -3.03 7.32
C LEU A 136 -1.86 -4.04 6.32
N SER A 137 -2.06 -3.80 5.02
CA SER A 137 -1.48 -4.61 3.95
C SER A 137 -0.90 -3.75 2.82
N VAL A 138 -0.08 -4.35 1.95
CA VAL A 138 0.43 -3.67 0.75
C VAL A 138 -0.67 -3.60 -0.31
N ASP A 139 -0.78 -2.48 -1.00
CA ASP A 139 -1.65 -2.32 -2.15
C ASP A 139 -0.97 -2.79 -3.44
N PHE A 140 -1.10 -4.09 -3.75
CA PHE A 140 -0.50 -4.68 -4.94
C PHE A 140 -1.05 -4.12 -6.26
N ASN A 141 -2.25 -3.53 -6.27
CA ASN A 141 -2.82 -2.95 -7.49
C ASN A 141 -2.10 -1.66 -7.88
N ASN A 142 -1.64 -0.90 -6.88
CA ASN A 142 -0.94 0.36 -7.10
C ASN A 142 0.57 0.23 -6.89
N TRP A 143 1.10 -0.86 -6.34
CA TRP A 143 2.53 -1.02 -6.11
C TRP A 143 3.30 -1.01 -7.44
N LYS A 144 4.46 -0.34 -7.45
CA LYS A 144 5.38 -0.24 -8.58
C LYS A 144 6.80 -0.23 -8.06
N ASP A 145 7.71 -0.88 -8.76
CA ASP A 145 9.14 -0.75 -8.50
C ASP A 145 9.65 0.50 -9.24
N TRP A 146 9.62 1.64 -8.54
CA TRP A 146 9.95 2.95 -9.12
C TRP A 146 11.42 3.33 -8.95
N GLU A 147 12.22 2.50 -8.27
CA GLU A 147 13.67 2.69 -8.10
C GLU A 147 14.43 2.35 -9.40
N ASP A 148 13.94 1.35 -10.15
CA ASP A 148 14.55 0.86 -11.40
C ASP A 148 14.04 1.59 -12.66
N ASP A 149 13.08 2.51 -12.53
CA ASP A 149 12.62 3.41 -13.60
C ASP A 149 13.67 4.53 -13.86
N SER A 150 14.94 4.15 -14.02
CA SER A 150 16.00 5.01 -14.55
C SER A 150 15.84 5.10 -16.07
N ASP A 151 15.21 6.18 -16.55
CA ASP A 151 15.38 6.87 -17.87
C ASP A 151 15.90 6.07 -19.09
N GLU A 152 15.58 4.79 -19.23
CA GLU A 152 15.95 3.97 -20.40
C GLU A 152 14.91 4.08 -21.52
N ASP A 153 14.24 5.23 -21.62
CA ASP A 153 13.41 5.62 -22.76
C ASP A 153 14.24 6.45 -23.75
N LEU A 154 15.51 6.07 -23.95
CA LEU A 154 16.09 6.23 -25.29
C LEU A 154 15.28 5.29 -26.17
N SER A 155 14.32 5.88 -26.87
CA SER A 155 13.44 5.19 -27.78
C SER A 155 14.26 4.18 -28.61
N SER A 156 13.71 3.00 -28.87
CA SER A 156 14.37 1.97 -29.68
C SER A 156 14.99 2.50 -31.00
N PHE A 157 14.47 3.64 -31.49
CA PHE A 157 15.00 4.40 -32.61
C PHE A 157 16.38 5.05 -32.38
N ASP A 158 16.68 5.57 -31.18
CA ASP A 158 17.98 6.16 -30.85
C ASP A 158 19.07 5.09 -30.77
N LYS A 159 18.77 3.92 -30.19
CA LYS A 159 19.67 2.76 -30.11
C LYS A 159 19.95 2.17 -31.50
N PHE A 160 18.95 2.14 -32.38
CA PHE A 160 19.11 1.75 -33.78
C PHE A 160 19.93 2.78 -34.59
N SER A 161 19.72 4.07 -34.36
CA SER A 161 20.46 5.16 -35.01
C SER A 161 21.94 5.18 -34.59
N GLU A 162 22.24 4.91 -33.33
CA GLU A 162 23.62 4.78 -32.83
C GLU A 162 24.35 3.55 -33.41
N MET A 163 23.62 2.44 -33.59
CA MET A 163 24.15 1.24 -34.26
C MET A 163 24.40 1.46 -35.76
N MET A 164 23.52 2.19 -36.45
CA MET A 164 23.71 2.60 -37.87
C MET A 164 24.86 3.61 -38.03
N ASN A 165 24.99 4.58 -37.13
CA ASN A 165 26.08 5.55 -37.15
C ASN A 165 27.45 4.90 -36.88
N SER A 166 27.48 3.77 -36.15
CA SER A 166 28.70 3.00 -35.89
C SER A 166 29.08 2.05 -37.03
N MET A 167 28.19 1.80 -38.01
CA MET A 167 28.42 0.95 -39.18
C MET A 167 28.52 1.73 -40.51
N GLY A 168 28.33 3.05 -40.50
CA GLY A 168 28.21 3.89 -41.70
C GLY A 168 29.38 4.84 -41.99
N GLY A 169 30.56 4.62 -41.40
CA GLY A 169 31.73 5.47 -41.59
C GLY A 169 32.83 4.78 -42.39
N ASP A 170 33.06 5.28 -43.61
CA ASP A 170 34.26 5.11 -44.44
C ASP A 170 34.60 3.69 -44.95
N ASP A 171 34.02 3.32 -46.10
CA ASP A 171 34.76 2.93 -47.32
C ASP A 171 33.76 2.45 -48.39
N LEU A 172 33.40 3.34 -49.33
CA LEU A 172 32.77 2.96 -50.60
C LEU A 172 33.86 2.60 -51.62
N PRO A 173 34.03 1.33 -52.02
CA PRO A 173 34.52 1.01 -53.35
C PRO A 173 33.34 1.00 -54.33
N ASP A 174 33.41 1.92 -55.28
CA ASP A 174 32.66 1.95 -56.53
C ASP A 174 32.81 0.60 -57.27
N LEU A 175 31.75 -0.21 -57.37
CA LEU A 175 31.76 -1.44 -58.19
C LEU A 175 30.40 -1.73 -58.80
N ASP A 176 30.23 -1.13 -59.97
CA ASP A 176 29.54 -1.62 -61.16
C ASP A 176 29.31 -3.14 -61.23
N GLY A 177 28.05 -3.58 -61.37
CA GLY A 177 27.72 -4.79 -62.15
C GLY A 177 27.00 -5.95 -61.46
N ALA A 178 25.90 -6.38 -62.12
CA ALA A 178 25.17 -7.66 -62.02
C ALA A 178 24.32 -7.86 -60.73
N ASP A 179 22.99 -7.80 -60.82
CA ASP A 179 22.10 -8.86 -61.32
C ASP A 179 22.39 -10.20 -60.67
N GLU A 180 21.56 -10.60 -59.71
CA GLU A 180 21.04 -11.97 -59.60
C GLU A 180 19.92 -12.02 -58.54
N GLU A 181 18.72 -12.27 -59.06
CA GLU A 181 17.52 -12.67 -58.36
C GLU A 181 17.79 -13.88 -57.46
N HIS A 182 17.34 -13.85 -56.20
CA HIS A 182 17.15 -15.08 -55.44
C HIS A 182 15.70 -15.19 -54.96
N ASP A 183 14.96 -15.91 -55.78
CA ASP A 183 13.64 -16.48 -55.54
C ASP A 183 13.61 -17.45 -54.36
N SER A 184 12.37 -17.78 -53.99
CA SER A 184 11.86 -18.99 -53.31
C SER A 184 11.51 -18.91 -51.81
N ALA A 185 10.19 -18.93 -51.64
CA ALA A 185 9.34 -19.34 -50.54
C ALA A 185 9.83 -20.58 -49.75
N ASP A 186 9.49 -20.66 -48.46
CA ASP A 186 8.30 -21.43 -48.04
C ASP A 186 7.92 -21.09 -46.60
N SER A 187 6.62 -20.95 -46.39
CA SER A 187 5.95 -20.65 -45.12
C SER A 187 5.55 -21.98 -44.51
N ASP A 188 6.36 -22.54 -43.60
CA ASP A 188 6.01 -23.80 -42.91
C ASP A 188 5.14 -23.53 -41.67
N ASP A 189 3.86 -23.80 -41.86
CA ASP A 189 2.75 -23.76 -40.92
C ASP A 189 2.78 -25.02 -40.01
N GLU A 190 3.54 -24.95 -38.92
CA GLU A 190 3.57 -26.01 -37.90
C GLU A 190 2.26 -26.01 -37.07
N LYS A 191 1.33 -26.83 -37.55
CA LYS A 191 0.03 -27.17 -36.98
C LYS A 191 0.09 -27.63 -35.52
N MET A 192 -0.52 -26.85 -34.63
CA MET A 192 -0.64 -27.16 -33.19
C MET A 192 -1.40 -28.49 -32.95
N PRO A 193 -0.92 -29.39 -32.06
CA PRO A 193 -1.63 -30.61 -31.70
C PRO A 193 -2.80 -30.33 -30.73
N ASP A 194 -3.93 -31.01 -30.95
CA ASP A 194 -5.07 -31.00 -30.04
C ASP A 194 -4.72 -31.69 -28.71
N LEU A 195 -5.09 -31.03 -27.61
CA LEU A 195 -4.94 -31.54 -26.24
C LEU A 195 -6.17 -32.38 -25.87
N GLU A 196 -5.95 -33.65 -25.52
CA GLU A 196 -6.93 -34.55 -24.91
C GLU A 196 -7.18 -34.23 -23.43
#